data_AF-A0A517Y9C2-F1
#
_entry.id   AF-A0A517Y9C2-F1
#
_cell.length_a   1.000
_cell.length_b   1.000
_cell.length_c   1.000
_cell.angle_alpha   90.00
_cell.angle_beta   90.00
_cell.angle_gamma   90.00
#
_symmetry.space_group_name_H-M   'P 1'
#
loop_
_entity.id
_entity.type
_entity.pdbx_description
1 polymer ?
#
loop_
_entity_poly.entity_id
_entity_poly.type
_entity_poly.pdbx_seq_one_letter_code
_entity_poly.pdbx_strand_id
1 'polypeptide(L)'
;MIRVSAILVVIGLVVALGANPTQTDEGLTAFQDAASFQNNGLFDIAIGEWKRAIKLCKDPELVRKARIYLGTCHMQTKQHAEALKQFEHLTAGELSREKSKAANMDQRRQVLLYMVNCHVVLKNKDKATQLADEFKKEFPNDVKDLEVMLDGKGLPRNAAESIQAAETQVKRK
;
A
#
# COMPACT_ATOMS: atom_id res chain seq x y z
N MET A 1 15.63 -80.95 23.78
CA MET A 1 16.49 -80.11 22.92
C MET A 1 15.81 -79.93 21.57
N ILE A 2 15.14 -78.79 21.35
CA ILE A 2 14.77 -78.26 20.03
C ILE A 2 14.86 -76.74 20.14
N ARG A 3 15.77 -76.14 19.36
CA ARG A 3 15.87 -74.69 19.12
C ARG A 3 15.08 -74.38 17.87
N VAL A 4 14.13 -73.43 17.91
CA VAL A 4 13.61 -72.80 16.69
C VAL A 4 13.33 -71.32 16.94
N SER A 5 14.10 -70.52 16.22
CA SER A 5 13.81 -69.23 15.60
C SER A 5 13.39 -68.02 16.43
N ALA A 6 14.29 -67.05 16.35
CA ALA A 6 14.08 -65.62 16.45
C ALA A 6 12.75 -65.16 15.80
N ILE A 7 11.99 -64.38 16.55
CA ILE A 7 10.99 -63.46 16.00
C ILE A 7 11.40 -62.06 16.45
N LEU A 8 11.91 -61.30 15.49
CA LEU A 8 11.96 -59.84 15.49
C LEU A 8 10.54 -59.30 15.72
N VAL A 9 10.31 -58.57 16.81
CA VAL A 9 9.20 -57.63 16.88
C VAL A 9 9.77 -56.25 17.13
N VAL A 10 10.08 -55.63 16.00
CA VAL A 10 9.92 -54.21 15.64
C VAL A 10 9.70 -53.27 16.83
N ILE A 11 10.75 -52.49 17.10
CA ILE A 11 10.69 -51.22 17.81
C ILE A 11 9.55 -50.40 17.22
N GLY A 12 8.48 -50.25 17.99
CA GLY A 12 7.39 -49.32 17.70
C GLY A 12 7.92 -47.89 17.78
N LEU A 13 8.53 -47.43 16.69
CA LEU A 13 8.78 -46.02 16.46
C LEU A 13 7.40 -45.37 16.27
N VAL A 14 6.82 -44.89 17.37
CA VAL A 14 5.77 -43.89 17.31
C VAL A 14 6.45 -42.63 16.78
N VAL A 15 6.50 -42.51 15.46
CA VAL A 15 6.64 -41.20 14.81
C VAL A 15 5.35 -40.48 15.16
N ALA A 16 5.38 -39.77 16.29
CA ALA A 16 4.49 -38.66 16.48
C ALA A 16 4.78 -37.70 15.32
N LEU A 17 3.99 -37.81 14.25
CA LEU A 17 3.84 -36.75 13.28
C LEU A 17 3.37 -35.55 14.10
N GLY A 18 4.35 -34.76 14.53
CA GLY A 18 4.14 -33.40 14.97
C GLY A 18 3.63 -32.61 13.77
N ALA A 19 2.38 -32.84 13.38
CA ALA A 19 1.55 -31.79 12.86
C ALA A 19 1.37 -30.82 14.04
N ASN A 20 2.36 -29.94 14.23
CA ASN A 20 2.11 -28.69 14.92
C ASN A 20 0.87 -28.11 14.24
N PRO A 21 -0.22 -27.81 14.97
CA PRO A 21 -1.33 -27.06 14.39
C PRO A 21 -0.68 -25.86 13.73
N THR A 22 -0.86 -25.71 12.43
CA THR A 22 -0.32 -24.58 11.65
C THR A 22 -0.60 -23.33 12.46
N GLN A 23 0.43 -22.79 13.08
CA GLN A 23 0.33 -21.55 13.83
C GLN A 23 0.03 -20.53 12.74
N THR A 24 -1.26 -20.25 12.55
CA THR A 24 -1.75 -19.31 11.56
C THR A 24 -1.00 -18.03 11.84
N ASP A 25 -0.24 -17.55 10.85
CA ASP A 25 0.44 -16.27 10.97
C ASP A 25 -0.66 -15.22 11.16
N GLU A 26 -0.83 -14.77 12.40
CA GLU A 26 -1.91 -13.84 12.77
C GLU A 26 -1.82 -12.55 11.95
N GLY A 27 -0.63 -12.17 11.51
CA GLY A 27 -0.42 -11.05 10.61
C GLY A 27 -0.98 -11.33 9.21
N LEU A 28 -0.71 -12.52 8.65
CA LEU A 28 -1.28 -12.92 7.38
C LEU A 28 -2.81 -13.02 7.44
N THR A 29 -3.37 -13.57 8.52
CA THR A 29 -4.82 -13.60 8.73
C THR A 29 -5.40 -12.19 8.79
N ALA A 30 -4.81 -11.29 9.58
CA ALA A 30 -5.26 -9.89 9.64
C ALA A 30 -5.15 -9.18 8.28
N PHE A 31 -4.12 -9.47 7.50
CA PHE A 31 -3.97 -8.93 6.14
C PHE A 31 -5.12 -9.39 5.22
N GLN A 32 -5.46 -10.67 5.27
CA GLN A 32 -6.53 -11.25 4.46
C GLN A 32 -7.91 -10.72 4.87
N ASP A 33 -8.17 -10.61 6.17
CA ASP A 33 -9.41 -10.04 6.71
C ASP A 33 -9.55 -8.58 6.29
N ALA A 34 -8.48 -7.78 6.41
CA ALA A 34 -8.49 -6.38 5.99
C ALA A 34 -8.78 -6.22 4.50
N ALA A 35 -8.13 -7.03 3.64
CA ALA A 35 -8.38 -7.04 2.21
C ALA A 35 -9.83 -7.42 1.89
N SER A 36 -10.37 -8.42 2.59
CA SER A 36 -11.78 -8.82 2.45
C SER A 36 -12.73 -7.68 2.79
N PHE A 37 -12.56 -7.04 3.95
CA PHE A 37 -13.40 -5.90 4.34
C PHE A 37 -13.28 -4.73 3.37
N GLN A 38 -12.07 -4.40 2.91
CA GLN A 38 -11.85 -3.33 1.95
C GLN A 38 -12.53 -3.61 0.60
N ASN A 39 -12.41 -4.84 0.07
CA ASN A 39 -13.03 -5.23 -1.19
C ASN A 39 -14.55 -5.19 -1.12
N ASN A 40 -15.12 -5.36 0.08
CA ASN A 40 -16.56 -5.21 0.35
C ASN A 40 -16.97 -3.75 0.66
N GLY A 41 -16.06 -2.78 0.56
CA GLY A 41 -16.33 -1.37 0.84
C GLY A 41 -16.50 -1.03 2.33
N LEU A 42 -16.21 -1.98 3.23
CA LEU A 42 -16.31 -1.81 4.68
C LEU A 42 -15.04 -1.15 5.22
N PHE A 43 -14.76 0.06 4.74
CA PHE A 43 -13.47 0.73 4.93
C PHE A 43 -13.15 1.03 6.41
N ASP A 44 -14.14 1.36 7.23
CA ASP A 44 -13.92 1.61 8.67
C ASP A 44 -13.45 0.35 9.41
N ILE A 45 -14.00 -0.81 9.06
CA ILE A 45 -13.58 -2.11 9.61
C ILE A 45 -12.21 -2.48 9.07
N ALA A 46 -12.02 -2.33 7.75
CA ALA A 46 -10.75 -2.61 7.08
C ALA A 46 -9.58 -1.80 7.68
N ILE A 47 -9.81 -0.54 8.09
CA ILE A 47 -8.79 0.28 8.76
C ILE A 47 -8.27 -0.41 10.04
N GLY A 48 -9.15 -1.02 10.83
CA GLY A 48 -8.77 -1.76 12.03
C GLY A 48 -7.89 -2.96 11.72
N GLU A 49 -8.31 -3.79 10.77
CA GLU A 49 -7.56 -4.99 10.39
C GLU A 49 -6.24 -4.65 9.67
N TRP A 50 -6.18 -3.58 8.87
CA TRP A 50 -4.92 -3.15 8.26
C TRP A 50 -3.91 -2.68 9.30
N LYS A 51 -4.36 -1.95 10.33
CA LYS A 51 -3.48 -1.55 11.45
C LYS A 51 -2.96 -2.79 12.18
N ARG A 52 -3.81 -3.81 12.37
CA ARG A 52 -3.43 -5.08 12.97
C ARG A 52 -2.43 -5.84 12.10
N ALA A 53 -2.65 -5.92 10.79
CA ALA A 53 -1.73 -6.53 9.84
C ALA A 53 -0.34 -5.86 9.88
N ILE A 54 -0.28 -4.52 9.85
CA ILE A 54 0.99 -3.77 9.94
C ILE A 54 1.75 -4.08 11.25
N LYS A 55 1.05 -4.33 12.35
CA LYS A 55 1.65 -4.63 13.65
C LYS A 55 2.14 -6.08 13.75
N LEU A 56 1.43 -7.02 13.14
CA LEU A 56 1.65 -8.46 13.33
C LEU A 56 2.49 -9.09 12.21
N CYS A 57 2.41 -8.57 10.98
CA CYS A 57 3.20 -9.05 9.86
C CYS A 57 4.69 -8.79 10.10
N LYS A 58 5.52 -9.80 9.79
CA LYS A 58 6.98 -9.69 9.81
C LYS A 58 7.59 -9.44 8.43
N ASP A 59 6.84 -9.77 7.38
CA ASP A 59 7.25 -9.55 6.00
C ASP A 59 7.18 -8.04 5.64
N PRO A 60 8.31 -7.38 5.35
CA PRO A 60 8.33 -5.98 4.97
C PRO A 60 7.48 -5.66 3.72
N GLU A 61 7.36 -6.61 2.79
CA GLU A 61 6.54 -6.42 1.58
C GLU A 61 5.05 -6.37 1.93
N LEU A 62 4.58 -7.27 2.79
CA LEU A 62 3.20 -7.25 3.28
C LEU A 62 2.91 -6.01 4.12
N VAL A 63 3.84 -5.60 5.00
CA VAL A 63 3.70 -4.37 5.78
C VAL A 63 3.57 -3.14 4.86
N ARG A 64 4.40 -3.07 3.82
CA ARG A 64 4.36 -1.99 2.83
C ARG A 64 3.03 -1.97 2.06
N LYS A 65 2.56 -3.13 1.57
CA LYS A 65 1.25 -3.27 0.91
C LYS A 65 0.11 -2.85 1.84
N ALA A 66 0.14 -3.32 3.09
CA ALA A 66 -0.87 -2.97 4.09
C ALA A 66 -0.91 -1.47 4.38
N ARG A 67 0.23 -0.76 4.39
CA ARG A 67 0.26 0.71 4.52
C ARG A 67 -0.39 1.43 3.33
N ILE A 68 -0.12 0.99 2.10
CA ILE A 68 -0.76 1.56 0.89
C ILE A 68 -2.28 1.39 0.98
N TYR A 69 -2.75 0.19 1.34
CA TYR A 69 -4.17 -0.10 1.48
C TYR A 69 -4.82 0.63 2.64
N LEU A 70 -4.16 0.72 3.79
CA LEU A 70 -4.63 1.53 4.92
C LEU A 70 -4.78 3.00 4.52
N GLY A 71 -3.80 3.58 3.83
CA GLY A 71 -3.89 4.94 3.31
C GLY A 71 -5.05 5.11 2.32
N THR A 72 -5.32 4.10 1.50
CA THR A 72 -6.47 4.08 0.57
C THR A 72 -7.80 4.05 1.33
N CYS A 73 -7.94 3.23 2.37
CA CYS A 73 -9.14 3.23 3.22
C CYS A 73 -9.34 4.57 3.92
N HIS A 74 -8.28 5.19 4.43
CA HIS A 74 -8.34 6.54 4.98
C HIS A 74 -8.78 7.58 3.94
N MET A 75 -8.38 7.44 2.68
CA MET A 75 -8.86 8.29 1.59
C MET A 75 -10.35 8.12 1.32
N GLN A 76 -10.85 6.87 1.28
CA GLN A 76 -12.27 6.57 1.07
C GLN A 76 -13.15 7.12 2.20
N THR A 77 -12.62 7.10 3.43
CA THR A 77 -13.29 7.64 4.63
C THR A 77 -13.01 9.13 4.86
N LYS A 78 -12.39 9.83 3.88
CA LYS A 78 -12.04 11.27 3.91
C LYS A 78 -11.08 11.68 5.04
N GLN A 79 -10.39 10.72 5.64
CA GLN A 79 -9.36 10.90 6.67
C GLN A 79 -8.00 11.24 6.03
N HIS A 80 -7.94 12.33 5.25
CA HIS A 80 -6.78 12.67 4.41
C HIS A 80 -5.46 12.85 5.18
N ALA A 81 -5.52 13.36 6.42
CA ALA A 81 -4.32 13.50 7.25
C ALA A 81 -3.75 12.14 7.69
N GLU A 82 -4.61 11.17 8.01
CA GLU A 82 -4.17 9.82 8.37
C GLU A 82 -3.67 9.05 7.14
N ALA A 83 -4.30 9.27 5.98
CA ALA A 83 -3.81 8.71 4.71
C ALA A 83 -2.37 9.15 4.41
N LEU A 84 -2.08 10.46 4.54
CA LEU A 84 -0.72 10.98 4.33
C LEU A 84 0.30 10.34 5.25
N LYS A 85 -0.02 10.19 6.56
CA LYS A 85 0.90 9.54 7.49
C LYS A 85 1.30 8.14 7.00
N GLN A 86 0.35 7.37 6.46
CA GLN A 86 0.65 6.03 5.94
C GLN A 86 1.52 6.06 4.68
N PHE A 87 1.27 7.00 3.77
CA PHE A 87 2.06 7.14 2.54
C PHE A 87 3.46 7.69 2.80
N GLU A 88 3.62 8.61 3.76
CA GLU A 88 4.92 9.18 4.15
C GLU A 88 5.85 8.14 4.82
N HIS A 89 5.32 7.01 5.30
CA HIS A 89 6.14 5.87 5.74
C HIS A 89 6.80 5.11 4.58
N LEU A 90 6.39 5.35 3.33
CA LEU A 90 6.87 4.61 2.16
C LEU A 90 7.98 5.40 1.48
N THR A 91 9.13 4.77 1.26
CA THR A 91 10.23 5.38 0.52
C THR A 91 10.08 5.14 -0.98
N ALA A 92 10.64 6.04 -1.81
CA ALA A 92 10.65 5.86 -3.26
C ALA A 92 11.27 4.50 -3.66
N GLY A 93 12.36 4.10 -3.00
CA GLY A 93 13.02 2.82 -3.27
C GLY A 93 12.15 1.59 -2.97
N GLU A 94 11.27 1.65 -1.98
CA GLU A 94 10.31 0.58 -1.69
C GLU A 94 9.18 0.50 -2.71
N LEU A 95 8.78 1.63 -3.29
CA LEU A 95 7.72 1.71 -4.29
C LEU A 95 8.22 1.33 -5.69
N SER A 96 9.48 1.63 -6.03
CA SER A 96 10.07 1.32 -7.33
C SER A 96 10.54 -0.14 -7.51
N ARG A 97 10.63 -0.92 -6.41
CA ARG A 97 11.13 -2.32 -6.44
C ARG A 97 10.11 -3.31 -6.99
N GLU A 98 8.81 -3.03 -6.89
CA GLU A 98 7.78 -3.92 -7.42
C GLU A 98 7.52 -3.65 -8.91
N LYS A 99 8.52 -3.94 -9.76
CA LYS A 99 8.31 -4.04 -11.22
C LYS A 99 7.66 -5.39 -11.55
N SER A 100 6.40 -5.59 -11.15
CA SER A 100 5.70 -6.83 -11.47
C SER A 100 5.20 -6.85 -12.91
N LYS A 101 5.48 -7.96 -13.61
CA LYS A 101 4.99 -8.30 -14.95
C LYS A 101 3.49 -8.70 -14.90
N ALA A 102 2.60 -7.77 -14.59
CA ALA A 102 1.17 -7.89 -14.92
C ALA A 102 0.42 -6.57 -14.67
N ALA A 103 0.27 -5.78 -15.73
CA ALA A 103 -0.89 -4.94 -16.06
C ALA A 103 -1.42 -3.86 -15.07
N ASN A 104 -0.92 -3.64 -13.85
CA ASN A 104 -1.57 -2.70 -12.93
C ASN A 104 -0.59 -1.71 -12.30
N MET A 105 -0.77 -0.43 -12.67
CA MET A 105 -0.39 0.80 -11.98
C MET A 105 0.81 0.72 -11.02
N ASP A 106 1.94 1.34 -11.40
CA ASP A 106 3.10 1.53 -10.52
C ASP A 106 2.64 2.07 -9.15
N GLN A 107 2.95 1.36 -8.07
CA GLN A 107 2.56 1.77 -6.71
C GLN A 107 3.12 3.15 -6.38
N ARG A 108 4.29 3.50 -6.92
CA ARG A 108 4.86 4.83 -6.81
C ARG A 108 3.95 5.88 -7.45
N ARG A 109 3.49 5.62 -8.67
CA ARG A 109 2.53 6.47 -9.39
C ARG A 109 1.25 6.64 -8.58
N GLN A 110 0.67 5.55 -8.09
CA GLN A 110 -0.58 5.60 -7.31
C GLN A 110 -0.42 6.39 -6.01
N VAL A 111 0.62 6.09 -5.23
CA VAL A 111 0.87 6.76 -3.94
C VAL A 111 1.11 8.25 -4.14
N LEU A 112 1.88 8.66 -5.17
CA LEU A 112 2.08 10.07 -5.50
C LEU A 112 0.75 10.78 -5.77
N LEU A 113 -0.11 10.21 -6.63
CA LEU A 113 -1.42 10.79 -6.92
C LEU A 113 -2.25 10.97 -5.65
N TYR A 114 -2.26 9.96 -4.77
CA TYR A 114 -2.98 10.03 -3.51
C TYR A 114 -2.41 11.08 -2.56
N MET A 115 -1.09 11.20 -2.45
CA MET A 115 -0.45 12.23 -1.63
C MET A 115 -0.73 13.64 -2.16
N VAL A 116 -0.66 13.84 -3.49
CA VAL A 116 -1.07 15.12 -4.11
C VAL A 116 -2.51 15.44 -3.73
N ASN A 117 -3.45 14.51 -3.94
CA ASN A 117 -4.85 14.73 -3.58
C ASN A 117 -5.03 15.04 -2.08
N CYS A 118 -4.31 14.36 -1.20
CA CYS A 118 -4.39 14.67 0.23
C CYS A 118 -3.92 16.09 0.54
N HIS A 119 -2.76 16.50 0.01
CA HIS A 119 -2.22 17.84 0.25
C HIS A 119 -3.12 18.94 -0.32
N VAL A 120 -3.74 18.67 -1.46
CA VAL A 120 -4.76 19.52 -2.06
C VAL A 120 -5.94 19.73 -1.10
N VAL A 121 -6.54 18.64 -0.60
CA VAL A 121 -7.71 18.72 0.28
C VAL A 121 -7.35 19.40 1.60
N LEU A 122 -6.13 19.17 2.09
CA LEU A 122 -5.59 19.80 3.30
C LEU A 122 -5.06 21.22 3.06
N LYS A 123 -5.24 21.78 1.85
CA LYS A 123 -4.82 23.14 1.46
C LYS A 123 -3.31 23.40 1.59
N ASN A 124 -2.50 22.36 1.60
CA ASN A 124 -1.04 22.47 1.56
C ASN A 124 -0.58 22.54 0.10
N LYS A 125 -0.68 23.73 -0.47
CA LYS A 125 -0.42 23.98 -1.90
C LYS A 125 1.04 23.70 -2.27
N ASP A 126 1.98 24.08 -1.43
CA ASP A 126 3.41 23.94 -1.72
C ASP A 126 3.81 22.47 -1.87
N LYS A 127 3.41 21.61 -0.92
CA LYS A 127 3.66 20.17 -1.02
C LYS A 127 2.89 19.54 -2.19
N ALA A 128 1.65 19.97 -2.44
CA ALA A 128 0.87 19.46 -3.56
C ALA A 128 1.56 19.73 -4.91
N THR A 129 2.06 20.95 -5.12
CA THR A 129 2.80 21.32 -6.33
C THR A 129 4.11 20.55 -6.45
N GLN A 130 4.89 20.47 -5.37
CA GLN A 130 6.14 19.72 -5.36
C GLN A 130 5.95 18.26 -5.79
N LEU A 131 4.96 17.58 -5.21
CA LEU A 131 4.66 16.18 -5.54
C LEU A 131 4.06 16.02 -6.95
N ALA A 132 3.30 17.02 -7.42
CA ALA A 132 2.77 17.03 -8.79
C ALA A 132 3.90 17.15 -9.83
N ASP A 133 4.90 17.98 -9.57
CA ASP A 133 6.07 18.13 -10.45
C ASP A 133 6.95 16.88 -10.42
N GLU A 134 7.11 16.27 -9.26
CA GLU A 134 7.75 14.95 -9.12
C GLU A 134 7.00 13.88 -9.92
N PHE A 135 5.67 13.83 -9.84
CA PHE A 135 4.85 12.92 -10.63
C PHE A 135 5.03 13.12 -12.13
N LYS A 136 4.97 14.38 -12.62
CA LYS A 136 5.17 14.68 -14.05
C LYS A 136 6.55 14.27 -14.53
N LYS A 137 7.57 14.41 -13.68
CA LYS A 137 8.95 14.01 -13.99
C LYS A 137 9.12 12.50 -14.05
N GLU A 138 8.55 11.77 -13.09
CA GLU A 138 8.66 10.30 -13.02
C GLU A 138 7.73 9.58 -14.01
N PHE A 139 6.54 10.14 -14.26
CA PHE A 139 5.47 9.54 -15.06
C PHE A 139 4.96 10.52 -16.14
N PRO A 140 5.81 10.98 -17.07
CA PRO A 140 5.43 12.00 -18.06
C PRO A 140 4.29 11.56 -19.00
N ASN A 141 4.11 10.26 -19.21
CA ASN A 141 3.03 9.72 -20.05
C ASN A 141 1.69 9.60 -19.30
N ASP A 142 1.69 9.73 -17.98
CA ASP A 142 0.51 9.52 -17.12
C ASP A 142 -0.01 10.83 -16.51
N VAL A 143 0.48 11.98 -16.98
CA VAL A 143 0.06 13.31 -16.48
C VAL A 143 -1.44 13.52 -16.60
N LYS A 144 -2.08 12.89 -17.59
CA LYS A 144 -3.54 12.92 -17.75
C LYS A 144 -4.28 12.40 -16.52
N ASP A 145 -3.74 11.40 -15.82
CA ASP A 145 -4.36 10.83 -14.63
C ASP A 145 -4.30 11.79 -13.44
N LEU A 146 -3.19 12.54 -13.33
CA LEU A 146 -3.06 13.63 -12.38
C LEU A 146 -4.09 14.73 -12.67
N GLU A 147 -4.25 15.14 -13.94
CA GLU A 147 -5.25 16.15 -14.34
C GLU A 147 -6.67 15.71 -14.01
N VAL A 148 -7.06 14.49 -14.39
CA VAL A 148 -8.39 13.93 -14.11
C VAL A 148 -8.68 13.90 -12.61
N MET A 149 -7.68 13.54 -11.79
CA MET A 149 -7.84 13.51 -10.34
C MET A 149 -8.03 14.91 -9.73
N LEU A 150 -7.38 15.93 -10.28
CA LEU A 150 -7.46 17.30 -9.79
C LEU A 150 -8.74 18.01 -10.27
N ASP A 151 -9.17 17.77 -11.51
CA ASP A 151 -10.37 18.40 -12.11
C ASP A 151 -11.68 17.95 -11.44
N GLY A 152 -11.78 16.70 -10.99
CA GLY A 152 -12.99 16.13 -10.39
C GLY A 152 -13.34 16.63 -8.98
N LYS A 153 -12.50 17.47 -8.35
CA LYS A 153 -12.66 17.88 -6.94
C LYS A 153 -12.61 19.39 -6.68
N GLY A 154 -12.71 20.21 -7.72
CA GLY A 154 -12.83 21.66 -7.55
C GLY A 154 -11.56 22.33 -7.02
N LEU A 155 -10.38 21.77 -7.31
CA LEU A 155 -9.23 22.64 -7.52
C LEU A 155 -9.48 23.40 -8.81
N PRO A 156 -9.27 24.72 -8.83
CA PRO A 156 -9.59 25.46 -10.03
C PRO A 156 -8.58 25.08 -11.12
N ARG A 157 -9.00 25.17 -12.39
CA ARG A 157 -8.14 25.18 -13.59
C ARG A 157 -6.84 25.96 -13.39
N ASN A 158 -6.87 26.94 -12.49
CA ASN A 158 -5.73 27.72 -12.06
C ASN A 158 -4.67 27.01 -11.21
N ALA A 159 -4.77 25.73 -10.84
CA ALA A 159 -3.60 24.99 -10.35
C ALA A 159 -2.64 24.72 -11.52
N ALA A 160 -3.17 24.45 -12.71
CA ALA A 160 -2.40 24.46 -13.95
C ALA A 160 -1.99 25.90 -14.34
N GLU A 161 -2.84 26.90 -14.14
CA GLU A 161 -2.49 28.31 -14.46
C GLU A 161 -1.56 28.97 -13.42
N SER A 162 -1.51 28.54 -12.16
CA SER A 162 -0.56 29.06 -11.15
C SER A 162 0.82 28.45 -11.31
N ILE A 163 0.90 27.23 -11.86
CA ILE A 163 2.14 26.65 -12.38
C ILE A 163 2.61 27.43 -13.62
N GLN A 164 1.70 27.85 -14.51
CA GLN A 164 2.04 28.66 -15.69
C GLN A 164 2.33 30.16 -15.37
N ALA A 165 1.72 30.71 -14.31
CA ALA A 165 1.95 32.07 -13.84
C ALA A 165 3.31 32.22 -13.14
N ALA A 166 3.79 31.16 -12.46
CA ALA A 166 5.15 31.12 -11.91
C ALA A 166 6.22 31.11 -13.02
N GLU A 167 5.98 30.42 -14.13
CA GLU A 167 6.88 30.40 -15.30
C GLU A 167 6.96 31.75 -16.05
N THR A 168 5.89 32.55 -16.00
CA THR A 168 5.84 33.87 -16.68
C THR A 168 6.58 34.96 -15.89
N GLN A 169 6.73 34.82 -14.57
CA GLN A 169 7.50 35.78 -13.75
C GLN A 169 9.02 35.51 -13.77
N VAL A 170 9.45 34.28 -14.02
CA VAL A 170 10.87 33.93 -14.13
C VAL A 170 11.46 34.31 -15.50
N LYS A 171 10.64 34.37 -16.56
CA LYS A 171 11.08 34.83 -17.90
C LYS A 171 11.07 36.36 -18.08
N ARG A 172 10.74 37.13 -17.05
CA ARG A 172 10.71 38.61 -17.05
C ARG A 172 11.67 39.25 -16.04
N LYS A 173 12.62 38.48 -15.50
CA LYS A 173 13.84 38.98 -14.85
C LYS A 173 15.03 38.50 -15.64
#